data_AF-A0A8J7MPV4-F1
#
_entry.id   AF-A0A8J7MPV4-F1
#
_cell.length_a   1.000
_cell.length_b   1.000
_cell.length_c   1.000
_cell.angle_alpha   90.00
_cell.angle_beta   90.00
_cell.angle_gamma   90.00
#
_symmetry.space_group_name_H-M   'P 1'
#
loop_
_entity.id
_entity.type
_entity.pdbx_description
1 polymer ?
#
loop_
_entity_poly.entity_id
_entity_poly.type
_entity_poly.pdbx_seq_one_letter_code
_entity_poly.pdbx_strand_id
1 'polypeptide(L)'
;MSNTAALQLPSLAPLAPLAHWLLNMRPTGEHRGGMFIEATGTADNRPVTRSWHLLAEGDDGPLIPSMTVERIIRHWLNGQPPAPGARAALGALTLADYEAAFARRTITTGWRDDAPDALYPTTLGPAFAHLPETLRRLHQPGARAIWQGQAQVTRGKGRIAALVARLFGFPAAGVQPVTVTFTTDETGRESWSRVFGTSRMRSTQEAGRGAMRHLVVERFGPFAFGLALQLRERRLNIIPRRWSLFGLPLPRAQLPGGDAWEEETDGTFRFHVEITLPLIGPVVTYEGWLESQGGA
;
A
#
# COMPACT_ATOMS: atom_id res chain seq x y z
N MET A 1 17.93 28.80 31.62
CA MET A 1 18.59 27.60 32.19
C MET A 1 19.16 26.80 31.03
N SER A 2 20.45 26.52 31.16
CA SER A 2 21.35 26.00 30.13
C SER A 2 21.03 24.57 29.76
N ASN A 3 21.07 24.23 28.46
CA ASN A 3 21.22 22.85 28.02
C ASN A 3 22.00 22.82 26.70
N THR A 4 23.28 23.14 26.79
CA THR A 4 24.23 22.88 25.71
C THR A 4 25.50 22.27 26.28
N ALA A 5 25.83 21.09 25.75
CA ALA A 5 27.15 20.45 25.70
C ALA A 5 27.71 19.80 26.98
N ALA A 6 27.27 18.56 27.27
CA ALA A 6 27.95 17.64 28.20
C ALA A 6 29.28 17.06 27.65
N LEU A 7 29.66 17.37 26.40
CA LEU A 7 30.76 16.69 25.70
C LEU A 7 31.96 17.59 25.35
N GLN A 8 31.93 18.90 25.67
CA GLN A 8 33.03 19.86 25.40
C GLN A 8 33.71 19.71 24.02
N LEU A 9 32.94 19.36 22.99
CA LEU A 9 33.49 19.22 21.64
C LEU A 9 33.81 20.61 21.07
N PRO A 10 34.95 20.77 20.37
CA PRO A 10 35.26 22.02 19.69
C PRO A 10 34.17 22.35 18.66
N SER A 11 33.95 23.64 18.43
CA SER A 11 33.02 24.10 17.41
C SER A 11 33.32 23.45 16.07
N LEU A 12 32.34 22.77 15.48
CA LEU A 12 32.44 22.21 14.14
C LEU A 12 32.29 23.29 13.04
N ALA A 13 32.22 24.58 13.41
CA ALA A 13 32.17 25.70 12.47
C ALA A 13 33.26 25.70 11.39
N PRO A 14 34.52 25.26 11.63
CA PRO A 14 35.53 25.18 10.58
C PRO A 14 35.22 24.14 9.50
N LEU A 15 34.35 23.16 9.80
CA LEU A 15 33.90 22.15 8.85
C LEU A 15 32.66 22.59 8.06
N ALA A 16 32.08 23.76 8.38
CA ALA A 16 30.89 24.28 7.70
C ALA A 16 31.06 24.41 6.17
N PRO A 17 32.21 24.87 5.63
CA PRO A 17 32.41 24.95 4.17
C PRO A 17 32.43 23.56 3.51
N LEU A 18 33.01 22.56 4.18
CA LEU A 18 33.07 21.18 3.69
C LEU A 18 31.71 20.50 3.76
N ALA A 19 30.95 20.72 4.85
CA ALA A 19 29.58 20.23 4.98
C ALA A 19 28.65 20.87 3.93
N HIS A 20 28.80 22.17 3.68
CA HIS A 20 28.06 22.88 2.63
C HIS A 20 28.41 22.37 1.23
N TRP A 21 29.69 22.11 0.97
CA TRP A 21 30.14 21.50 -0.28
C TRP A 21 29.59 20.08 -0.45
N LEU A 22 29.67 19.23 0.59
CA LEU A 22 29.14 17.85 0.56
C LEU A 22 27.62 17.80 0.36
N LEU A 23 26.86 18.72 0.97
CA LEU A 23 25.41 18.85 0.78
C LEU A 23 25.04 19.26 -0.65
N ASN A 24 25.91 20.01 -1.33
CA ASN A 24 25.67 20.51 -2.69
C ASN A 24 26.31 19.64 -3.80
N MET A 25 27.15 18.67 -3.46
CA MET A 25 27.83 17.76 -4.41
C MET A 25 26.88 16.76 -5.10
N ARG A 26 25.63 16.66 -4.66
CA ARG A 26 24.54 16.04 -5.42
C ARG A 26 23.26 16.84 -5.21
N PRO A 27 22.89 17.78 -6.11
CA PRO A 27 21.56 18.37 -6.09
C PRO A 27 20.57 17.37 -6.69
N THR A 28 20.37 16.25 -6.00
CA THR A 28 19.26 15.35 -6.24
C THR A 28 18.41 15.34 -4.99
N GLY A 29 17.97 16.52 -4.57
CA GLY A 29 16.75 16.69 -3.80
C GLY A 29 15.71 17.20 -4.79
N GLU A 30 14.58 16.51 -4.92
CA GLU A 30 13.45 17.07 -5.67
C GLU A 30 13.13 18.45 -5.04
N HIS A 31 13.02 19.50 -5.85
CA HIS A 31 12.58 20.84 -5.41
C HIS A 31 11.10 20.79 -5.04
N ARG A 32 10.77 20.07 -3.98
CA ARG A 32 9.41 19.75 -3.55
C ARG A 32 9.31 19.85 -2.04
N GLY A 33 8.57 20.84 -1.58
CA GLY A 33 8.11 20.94 -0.19
C GLY A 33 6.71 20.39 -0.09
N GLY A 34 6.44 19.53 0.88
CA GLY A 34 5.12 18.96 1.12
C GLY A 34 4.67 19.15 2.55
N MET A 35 3.37 19.34 2.75
CA MET A 35 2.71 19.24 4.05
C MET A 35 1.48 18.37 3.87
N PHE A 36 1.27 17.43 4.78
CA PHE A 36 -0.02 16.75 4.89
C PHE A 36 -0.51 16.82 6.33
N ILE A 37 -1.82 16.85 6.48
CA ILE A 37 -2.50 16.77 7.77
C ILE A 37 -3.44 15.57 7.66
N GLU A 38 -3.25 14.61 8.56
CA GLU A 38 -4.11 13.44 8.67
C GLU A 38 -4.96 13.56 9.94
N ALA A 39 -6.24 13.20 9.82
CA ALA A 39 -7.16 13.08 10.94
C ALA A 39 -7.86 11.72 10.87
N THR A 40 -7.80 10.98 11.99
CA THR A 40 -8.53 9.73 12.18
C THR A 40 -9.68 9.96 13.15
N GLY A 41 -10.87 9.47 12.81
CA GLY A 41 -12.07 9.63 13.63
C GLY A 41 -13.22 8.74 13.18
N THR A 42 -14.43 9.12 13.53
CA THR A 42 -15.65 8.39 13.17
C THR A 42 -16.58 9.31 12.39
N ALA A 43 -17.01 8.89 11.20
CA ALA A 43 -18.05 9.55 10.42
C ALA A 43 -19.19 8.55 10.17
N ASP A 44 -20.43 8.96 10.42
CA ASP A 44 -21.61 8.10 10.28
C ASP A 44 -21.48 6.74 10.99
N ASN A 45 -20.95 6.74 12.21
CA ASN A 45 -20.63 5.54 13.01
C ASN A 45 -19.63 4.57 12.38
N ARG A 46 -18.88 5.00 11.35
CA ARG A 46 -17.81 4.21 10.74
C ARG A 46 -16.44 4.87 11.00
N PRO A 47 -15.40 4.08 11.30
CA PRO A 47 -14.05 4.62 11.38
C PRO A 47 -13.63 5.18 10.02
N VAL A 48 -13.09 6.39 10.02
CA VAL A 48 -12.61 7.08 8.82
C VAL A 48 -11.28 7.76 9.12
N THR A 49 -10.38 7.69 8.15
CA THR A 49 -9.16 8.50 8.11
C THR A 49 -9.25 9.39 6.88
N ARG A 50 -9.00 10.68 7.05
CA ARG A 50 -8.93 11.64 5.95
C ARG A 50 -7.63 12.41 6.06
N SER A 51 -7.00 12.64 4.92
CA SER A 51 -5.84 13.51 4.86
C SER A 51 -6.05 14.64 3.86
N TRP A 52 -5.44 15.78 4.17
CA TRP A 52 -5.34 16.91 3.26
C TRP A 52 -3.88 17.18 2.97
N HIS A 53 -3.55 17.28 1.69
CA HIS A 53 -2.19 17.37 1.19
C HIS A 53 -1.96 18.71 0.51
N LEU A 54 -0.78 19.27 0.71
CA LEU A 54 -0.22 20.41 0.00
C LEU A 54 1.15 20.01 -0.53
N LEU A 55 1.36 20.18 -1.82
CA LEU A 55 2.64 20.02 -2.48
C LEU A 55 3.01 21.35 -3.16
N ALA A 56 4.13 21.93 -2.76
CA ALA A 56 4.73 23.09 -3.39
C ALA A 56 5.96 22.63 -4.19
N GLU A 57 5.92 22.78 -5.51
CA GLU A 57 7.05 22.49 -6.38
C GLU A 57 7.86 23.78 -6.66
N GLY A 58 9.18 23.66 -6.81
CA GLY A 58 10.07 24.79 -7.07
C GLY A 58 10.32 25.67 -5.83
N ASP A 59 10.40 26.98 -6.05
CA ASP A 59 10.79 27.97 -5.02
C ASP A 59 9.60 28.51 -4.19
N ASP A 60 8.39 27.97 -4.38
CA ASP A 60 7.17 28.48 -3.74
C ASP A 60 6.97 27.96 -2.29
N GLY A 61 7.70 26.91 -1.89
CA GLY A 61 7.58 26.28 -0.56
C GLY A 61 7.85 27.22 0.63
N PRO A 62 8.93 28.03 0.62
CA PRO A 62 9.22 29.00 1.69
C PRO A 62 8.19 30.13 1.85
N LEU A 63 7.29 30.33 0.88
CA LEU A 63 6.32 31.43 0.89
C LEU A 63 5.04 31.10 1.66
N ILE A 64 4.82 29.84 2.05
CA ILE A 64 3.56 29.43 2.73
C ILE A 64 3.28 30.26 4.00
N PRO A 65 4.25 30.49 4.91
CA PRO A 65 3.98 31.32 6.10
C PRO A 65 3.73 32.80 5.80
N SER A 66 4.36 33.35 4.76
CA SER A 66 4.18 34.76 4.40
C SER A 66 2.81 35.01 3.73
N MET A 67 2.25 34.02 3.04
CA MET A 67 0.89 34.08 2.50
C MET A 67 -0.18 34.21 3.59
N THR A 68 0.00 33.52 4.73
CA THR A 68 -0.89 33.65 5.89
C THR A 68 -0.92 35.10 6.38
N VAL A 69 0.25 35.73 6.53
CA VAL A 69 0.37 37.11 6.98
C VAL A 69 -0.23 38.08 5.97
N GLU A 70 0.06 37.89 4.68
CA GLU A 70 -0.51 38.69 3.59
C GLU A 70 -2.05 38.67 3.62
N ARG A 71 -2.65 37.49 3.81
CA ARG A 71 -4.12 37.33 3.82
C ARG A 71 -4.77 38.02 5.01
N ILE A 72 -4.19 37.89 6.21
CA ILE A 72 -4.67 38.59 7.41
C ILE A 72 -4.63 40.11 7.20
N ILE A 73 -3.55 40.64 6.60
CA ILE A 73 -3.44 42.07 6.28
C ILE A 73 -4.52 42.49 5.27
N ARG A 74 -4.78 41.68 4.23
CA ARG A 74 -5.84 41.97 3.26
C ARG A 74 -7.24 41.95 3.87
N HIS A 75 -7.56 41.01 4.76
CA HIS A 75 -8.82 41.00 5.50
C HIS A 75 -8.99 42.27 6.34
N TRP A 76 -7.92 42.69 7.01
CA TRP A 76 -7.92 43.93 7.77
C TRP A 76 -8.20 45.14 6.87
N LEU A 77 -7.50 45.27 5.74
CA LEU A 77 -7.73 46.36 4.78
C LEU A 77 -9.17 46.36 4.21
N ASN A 78 -9.82 45.19 4.15
CA ASN A 78 -11.21 45.03 3.74
C ASN A 78 -12.22 45.19 4.88
N GLY A 79 -11.82 45.74 6.02
CA GLY A 79 -12.71 46.04 7.15
C GLY A 79 -12.96 44.87 8.11
N GLN A 80 -12.15 43.81 8.04
CA GLN A 80 -12.22 42.66 8.93
C GLN A 80 -10.93 42.54 9.76
N PRO A 81 -10.69 43.46 10.72
CA PRO A 81 -9.51 43.39 11.57
C PRO A 81 -9.57 42.19 12.52
N PRO A 82 -8.42 41.59 12.87
CA PRO A 82 -8.36 40.60 13.93
C PRO A 82 -8.74 41.25 15.28
N ALA A 83 -9.36 40.49 16.18
CA ALA A 83 -9.67 40.97 17.53
C ALA A 83 -8.42 41.48 18.29
N PRO A 84 -8.54 42.45 19.21
CA PRO A 84 -7.42 42.85 20.06
C PRO A 84 -6.92 41.70 20.96
N GLY A 85 -5.63 41.70 21.31
CA GLY A 85 -5.02 40.76 22.27
C GLY A 85 -4.32 39.54 21.64
N ALA A 86 -3.39 38.94 22.40
CA ALA A 86 -2.62 37.77 21.97
C ALA A 86 -3.47 36.48 22.03
N ARG A 87 -3.44 35.67 20.96
CA ARG A 87 -4.16 34.39 20.86
C ARG A 87 -3.55 33.49 19.78
N ALA A 88 -3.94 32.21 19.81
CA ALA A 88 -3.67 31.30 18.70
C ALA A 88 -4.45 31.74 17.44
N ALA A 89 -3.82 31.62 16.27
CA ALA A 89 -4.44 31.95 14.98
C ALA A 89 -5.35 30.83 14.43
N LEU A 90 -5.85 29.94 15.29
CA LEU A 90 -6.77 28.87 14.90
C LEU A 90 -8.08 29.48 14.39
N GLY A 91 -8.46 29.15 13.15
CA GLY A 91 -9.65 29.71 12.50
C GLY A 91 -9.53 31.17 12.07
N ALA A 92 -8.33 31.77 12.14
CA ALA A 92 -8.11 33.14 11.64
C ALA A 92 -8.23 33.24 10.10
N LEU A 93 -7.98 32.12 9.41
CA LEU A 93 -8.18 31.93 7.99
C LEU A 93 -8.78 30.54 7.76
N THR A 94 -9.61 30.45 6.72
CA THR A 94 -10.18 29.21 6.20
C THR A 94 -9.32 28.66 5.06
N LEU A 95 -9.56 27.41 4.65
CA LEU A 95 -8.87 26.84 3.50
C LEU A 95 -9.16 27.63 2.20
N ALA A 96 -10.39 28.13 2.05
CA ALA A 96 -10.81 28.95 0.92
C ALA A 96 -10.01 30.26 0.81
N ASP A 97 -9.60 30.86 1.92
CA ASP A 97 -8.78 32.08 1.91
C ASP A 97 -7.40 31.85 1.27
N TYR A 98 -6.91 30.61 1.32
CA TYR A 98 -5.66 30.21 0.68
C TYR A 98 -5.82 29.81 -0.79
N GLU A 99 -6.99 29.39 -1.27
CA GLU A 99 -7.20 28.98 -2.66
C GLU A 99 -6.78 30.08 -3.64
N ALA A 100 -7.18 31.32 -3.39
CA ALA A 100 -6.80 32.47 -4.21
C ALA A 100 -5.30 32.82 -4.13
N ALA A 101 -4.61 32.42 -3.06
CA ALA A 101 -3.17 32.61 -2.90
C ALA A 101 -2.37 31.50 -3.61
N PHE A 102 -2.87 30.27 -3.55
CA PHE A 102 -2.27 29.10 -4.19
C PHE A 102 -2.47 29.11 -5.71
N ALA A 103 -3.62 29.58 -6.20
CA ALA A 103 -3.93 29.61 -7.64
C ALA A 103 -2.92 30.38 -8.51
N ARG A 104 -2.08 31.24 -7.92
CA ARG A 104 -1.06 32.03 -8.62
C ARG A 104 0.35 31.41 -8.55
N ARG A 105 0.48 30.19 -8.02
CA ARG A 105 1.76 29.55 -7.65
C ARG A 105 1.75 28.07 -8.03
N THR A 106 2.92 27.44 -8.00
CA THR A 106 3.06 25.99 -8.29
C THR A 106 2.76 25.17 -7.04
N ILE A 107 1.60 25.44 -6.43
CA ILE A 107 1.13 24.80 -5.20
C ILE A 107 -0.13 24.02 -5.54
N THR A 108 -0.04 22.70 -5.39
CA THR A 108 -1.18 21.79 -5.55
C THR A 108 -1.69 21.40 -4.18
N THR A 109 -2.99 21.55 -3.96
CA THR A 109 -3.65 21.09 -2.74
C THR A 109 -4.78 20.14 -3.07
N GLY A 110 -5.09 19.23 -2.15
CA GLY A 110 -6.17 18.28 -2.36
C GLY A 110 -6.49 17.48 -1.12
N TRP A 111 -7.76 17.11 -1.01
CA TRP A 111 -8.16 16.03 -0.12
C TRP A 111 -7.70 14.71 -0.72
N ARG A 112 -7.10 13.87 0.10
CA ARG A 112 -6.94 12.46 -0.19
C ARG A 112 -7.81 11.71 0.80
N ASP A 113 -8.82 11.04 0.24
CA ASP A 113 -9.45 9.95 0.96
C ASP A 113 -8.41 8.82 0.93
N ASP A 114 -7.83 8.49 2.09
CA ASP A 114 -6.83 7.42 2.22
C ASP A 114 -7.48 6.04 2.13
N ALA A 115 -8.30 5.81 1.11
CA ALA A 115 -8.29 4.51 0.48
C ALA A 115 -7.09 4.55 -0.48
N PRO A 116 -5.90 4.04 -0.10
CA PRO A 116 -4.89 3.76 -1.12
C PRO A 116 -5.59 3.02 -2.26
N ASP A 117 -5.47 3.52 -3.49
CA ASP A 117 -6.15 2.92 -4.64
C ASP A 117 -5.93 1.41 -4.58
N ALA A 118 -7.00 0.67 -4.32
CA ALA A 118 -6.86 -0.73 -3.96
C ALA A 118 -6.07 -1.44 -5.07
N LEU A 119 -5.18 -2.34 -4.66
CA LEU A 119 -4.13 -2.90 -5.50
C LEU A 119 -4.69 -3.49 -6.81
N TYR A 120 -5.79 -4.22 -6.68
CA TYR A 120 -6.44 -4.92 -7.78
C TYR A 120 -7.18 -3.98 -8.73
N PRO A 121 -8.02 -3.03 -8.28
CA PRO A 121 -8.56 -1.97 -9.15
C PRO A 121 -7.48 -1.25 -9.97
N THR A 122 -6.36 -0.88 -9.33
CA THR A 122 -5.25 -0.20 -10.01
C THR A 122 -4.60 -1.07 -11.07
N THR A 123 -4.42 -2.36 -10.77
CA THR A 123 -3.71 -3.29 -11.67
C THR A 123 -4.60 -3.80 -12.82
N LEU A 124 -5.87 -4.07 -12.56
CA LEU A 124 -6.85 -4.55 -13.55
C LEU A 124 -7.48 -3.42 -14.36
N GLY A 125 -7.47 -2.19 -13.84
CA GLY A 125 -8.10 -1.04 -14.46
C GLY A 125 -9.59 -1.30 -14.75
N PRO A 126 -10.10 -0.95 -15.94
CA PRO A 126 -11.52 -1.14 -16.30
C PRO A 126 -12.02 -2.59 -16.21
N ALA A 127 -11.13 -3.59 -16.30
CA ALA A 127 -11.52 -4.99 -16.16
C ALA A 127 -12.01 -5.33 -14.74
N PHE A 128 -11.59 -4.56 -13.73
CA PHE A 128 -12.03 -4.76 -12.35
C PHE A 128 -13.55 -4.63 -12.19
N ALA A 129 -14.17 -3.69 -12.91
CA ALA A 129 -15.61 -3.47 -12.85
C ALA A 129 -16.43 -4.68 -13.34
N HIS A 130 -15.83 -5.56 -14.16
CA HIS A 130 -16.44 -6.76 -14.72
C HIS A 130 -16.28 -8.00 -13.82
N LEU A 131 -15.54 -7.90 -12.72
CA LEU A 131 -15.45 -8.99 -11.75
C LEU A 131 -16.79 -9.17 -11.03
N PRO A 132 -17.15 -10.42 -10.66
CA PRO A 132 -18.26 -10.68 -9.75
C PRO A 132 -18.14 -9.88 -8.45
N GLU A 133 -19.28 -9.58 -7.82
CA GLU A 133 -19.32 -8.70 -6.65
C GLU A 133 -18.47 -9.23 -5.50
N THR A 134 -18.52 -10.54 -5.25
CA THR A 134 -17.74 -11.15 -4.17
C THR A 134 -16.23 -11.02 -4.41
N LEU A 135 -15.77 -11.14 -5.66
CA LEU A 135 -14.36 -10.92 -6.01
C LEU A 135 -13.95 -9.47 -5.82
N ARG A 136 -14.80 -8.51 -6.24
CA ARG A 136 -14.51 -7.08 -6.03
C ARG A 136 -14.38 -6.74 -4.55
N ARG A 137 -15.26 -7.28 -3.70
CA ARG A 137 -15.21 -7.07 -2.24
C ARG A 137 -13.96 -7.68 -1.61
N LEU A 138 -13.57 -8.89 -2.03
CA LEU A 138 -12.35 -9.53 -1.50
C LEU A 138 -11.09 -8.72 -1.86
N HIS A 139 -11.05 -8.21 -3.09
CA HIS A 139 -9.93 -7.42 -3.64
C HIS A 139 -10.02 -5.91 -3.39
N GLN A 140 -10.94 -5.51 -2.50
CA GLN A 140 -11.02 -4.18 -1.90
C GLN A 140 -11.23 -4.32 -0.39
N PRO A 141 -10.26 -4.91 0.34
CA PRO A 141 -10.43 -5.27 1.75
C PRO A 141 -10.49 -4.07 2.71
N GLY A 142 -10.33 -2.83 2.21
CA GLY A 142 -10.16 -1.64 3.03
C GLY A 142 -8.91 -1.75 3.91
N ALA A 143 -8.95 -1.18 5.12
CA ALA A 143 -7.85 -1.28 6.08
C ALA A 143 -7.64 -2.72 6.58
N ARG A 144 -8.73 -3.46 6.81
CA ARG A 144 -8.68 -4.86 7.27
C ARG A 144 -9.96 -5.60 6.91
N ALA A 145 -9.81 -6.80 6.36
CA ALA A 145 -10.92 -7.73 6.12
C ALA A 145 -10.57 -9.14 6.59
N ILE A 146 -11.59 -9.89 7.02
CA ILE A 146 -11.45 -11.30 7.43
C ILE A 146 -12.45 -12.13 6.63
N TRP A 147 -11.93 -13.18 6.01
CA TRP A 147 -12.68 -14.15 5.24
C TRP A 147 -12.44 -15.55 5.80
N GLN A 148 -13.49 -16.36 5.88
CA GLN A 148 -13.43 -17.70 6.45
C GLN A 148 -14.13 -18.70 5.55
N GLY A 149 -13.69 -19.95 5.60
CA GLY A 149 -14.33 -21.05 4.90
C GLY A 149 -13.57 -22.34 5.06
N GLN A 150 -13.62 -23.19 4.04
CA GLN A 150 -12.93 -24.48 4.03
C GLN A 150 -12.08 -24.64 2.78
N ALA A 151 -10.95 -25.32 2.95
CA ALA A 151 -10.04 -25.67 1.87
C ALA A 151 -9.66 -27.15 1.92
N GLN A 152 -9.68 -27.80 0.76
CA GLN A 152 -9.06 -29.10 0.53
C GLN A 152 -7.62 -28.87 0.08
N VAL A 153 -6.67 -29.46 0.78
CA VAL A 153 -5.24 -29.37 0.45
C VAL A 153 -4.73 -30.73 0.01
N THR A 154 -4.07 -30.76 -1.13
CA THR A 154 -3.37 -31.93 -1.68
C THR A 154 -1.88 -31.63 -1.77
N ARG A 155 -1.05 -32.56 -1.32
CA ARG A 155 0.41 -32.41 -1.32
C ARG A 155 1.07 -33.21 -2.43
N GLY A 156 2.09 -32.59 -3.03
CA GLY A 156 3.04 -33.26 -3.90
C GLY A 156 3.77 -34.40 -3.20
N LYS A 157 4.11 -35.43 -3.97
CA LYS A 157 4.89 -36.58 -3.48
C LYS A 157 6.38 -36.25 -3.51
N GLY A 158 7.13 -36.72 -2.51
CA GLY A 158 8.60 -36.67 -2.51
C GLY A 158 9.24 -35.66 -1.55
N ARG A 159 10.54 -35.84 -1.29
CA ARG A 159 11.28 -35.09 -0.25
C ARG A 159 11.48 -33.61 -0.59
N ILE A 160 11.63 -33.28 -1.88
CA ILE A 160 11.80 -31.90 -2.32
C ILE A 160 10.49 -31.11 -2.17
N ALA A 161 9.35 -31.71 -2.57
CA ALA A 161 8.04 -31.11 -2.33
C ALA A 161 7.80 -30.85 -0.83
N ALA A 162 8.20 -31.78 0.05
CA ALA A 162 8.13 -31.59 1.49
C ALA A 162 9.08 -30.50 2.04
N LEU A 163 10.24 -30.28 1.42
CA LEU A 163 11.13 -29.19 1.80
C LEU A 163 10.55 -27.82 1.41
N VAL A 164 10.07 -27.70 0.17
CA VAL A 164 9.42 -26.48 -0.34
C VAL A 164 8.17 -26.17 0.47
N ALA A 165 7.38 -27.20 0.78
CA ALA A 165 6.25 -27.13 1.68
C ALA A 165 6.57 -26.44 3.00
N ARG A 166 7.67 -26.87 3.65
CA ARG A 166 8.10 -26.31 4.93
C ARG A 166 8.64 -24.89 4.77
N LEU A 167 9.36 -24.61 3.69
CA LEU A 167 9.92 -23.29 3.41
C LEU A 167 8.84 -22.21 3.26
N PHE A 168 7.76 -22.52 2.53
CA PHE A 168 6.66 -21.58 2.29
C PHE A 168 5.53 -21.67 3.32
N GLY A 169 5.67 -22.53 4.35
CA GLY A 169 4.65 -22.72 5.39
C GLY A 169 3.33 -23.28 4.84
N PHE A 170 3.38 -24.00 3.71
CA PHE A 170 2.20 -24.58 3.10
C PHE A 170 1.50 -25.54 4.09
N PRO A 171 0.17 -25.71 4.01
CA PRO A 171 -0.59 -26.50 4.98
C PRO A 171 -0.47 -28.02 4.83
N ALA A 172 -0.86 -28.79 5.84
CA ALA A 172 -0.96 -30.25 5.74
C ALA A 172 -2.06 -30.67 4.75
N ALA A 173 -1.91 -31.86 4.16
CA ALA A 173 -2.93 -32.41 3.26
C ALA A 173 -4.22 -32.76 4.03
N GLY A 174 -5.38 -32.54 3.41
CA GLY A 174 -6.70 -32.80 3.98
C GLY A 174 -7.65 -31.60 3.87
N VAL A 175 -8.92 -31.83 4.24
CA VAL A 175 -9.93 -30.78 4.42
C VAL A 175 -9.66 -30.07 5.75
N GLN A 176 -9.57 -28.74 5.73
CA GLN A 176 -9.40 -27.96 6.95
C GLN A 176 -10.04 -26.57 6.85
N PRO A 177 -10.39 -25.94 7.98
CA PRO A 177 -10.85 -24.57 7.99
C PRO A 177 -9.73 -23.63 7.54
N VAL A 178 -10.11 -22.60 6.78
CA VAL A 178 -9.22 -21.55 6.33
C VAL A 178 -9.73 -20.19 6.78
N THR A 179 -8.84 -19.38 7.33
CA THR A 179 -9.08 -17.97 7.65
C THR A 179 -8.07 -17.12 6.93
N VAL A 180 -8.55 -16.21 6.08
CA VAL A 180 -7.73 -15.24 5.37
C VAL A 180 -7.97 -13.88 5.97
N THR A 181 -6.90 -13.26 6.49
CA THR A 181 -6.90 -11.88 6.96
C THR A 181 -6.10 -11.03 6.00
N PHE A 182 -6.75 -9.97 5.54
CA PHE A 182 -6.17 -8.93 4.71
C PHE A 182 -5.96 -7.71 5.59
N THR A 183 -4.80 -7.08 5.49
CA THR A 183 -4.55 -5.76 6.11
C THR A 183 -3.81 -4.91 5.11
N THR A 184 -4.34 -3.73 4.81
CA THR A 184 -3.73 -2.78 3.87
C THR A 184 -3.03 -1.69 4.66
N ASP A 185 -1.75 -1.45 4.37
CA ASP A 185 -1.01 -0.35 4.98
C ASP A 185 -1.26 0.99 4.26
N GLU A 186 -0.78 2.08 4.85
CA GLU A 186 -0.89 3.45 4.33
C GLU A 186 -0.26 3.61 2.94
N THR A 187 0.65 2.71 2.54
CA THR A 187 1.28 2.73 1.21
C THR A 187 0.48 1.97 0.15
N GLY A 188 -0.66 1.37 0.53
CA GLY A 188 -1.48 0.52 -0.34
C GLY A 188 -0.94 -0.89 -0.53
N ARG A 189 0.03 -1.31 0.30
CA ARG A 189 0.54 -2.68 0.28
C ARG A 189 -0.35 -3.55 1.14
N GLU A 190 -0.80 -4.66 0.56
CA GLU A 190 -1.67 -5.61 1.23
C GLU A 190 -0.83 -6.70 1.90
N SER A 191 -0.99 -6.89 3.19
CA SER A 191 -0.47 -8.06 3.91
C SER A 191 -1.55 -9.13 3.99
N TRP A 192 -1.23 -10.30 3.48
CA TRP A 192 -2.12 -11.45 3.45
C TRP A 192 -1.64 -12.49 4.47
N SER A 193 -2.52 -12.85 5.41
CA SER A 193 -2.28 -13.90 6.39
C SER A 193 -3.33 -14.99 6.22
N ARG A 194 -2.90 -16.15 5.75
CA ARG A 194 -3.76 -17.31 5.46
C ARG A 194 -3.47 -18.38 6.52
N VAL A 195 -4.45 -18.70 7.35
CA VAL A 195 -4.37 -19.73 8.40
C VAL A 195 -5.19 -20.92 7.95
N PHE A 196 -4.55 -22.05 7.72
CA PHE A 196 -5.15 -23.31 7.31
C PHE A 196 -4.97 -24.31 8.45
N GLY A 197 -6.03 -24.58 9.21
CA GLY A 197 -5.93 -25.35 10.44
C GLY A 197 -4.86 -24.74 11.38
N THR A 198 -3.75 -25.47 11.59
CA THR A 198 -2.62 -25.03 12.43
C THR A 198 -1.49 -24.34 11.66
N SER A 199 -1.53 -24.37 10.33
CA SER A 199 -0.47 -23.82 9.47
C SER A 199 -0.76 -22.38 9.10
N ARG A 200 0.23 -21.50 9.21
CA ARG A 200 0.11 -20.08 8.85
C ARG A 200 1.04 -19.71 7.71
N MET A 201 0.46 -19.16 6.66
CA MET A 201 1.18 -18.55 5.54
C MET A 201 1.01 -17.04 5.60
N ARG A 202 2.10 -16.32 5.33
CA ARG A 202 2.08 -14.86 5.23
C ARG A 202 2.78 -14.41 3.97
N SER A 203 2.18 -13.45 3.29
CA SER A 203 2.76 -12.75 2.15
C SER A 203 2.42 -11.27 2.21
N THR A 204 3.08 -10.50 1.36
CA THR A 204 2.67 -9.14 1.03
C THR A 204 2.46 -9.01 -0.47
N GLN A 205 1.49 -8.20 -0.88
CA GLN A 205 1.20 -7.89 -2.27
C GLN A 205 1.32 -6.38 -2.49
N GLU A 206 1.91 -6.00 -3.61
CA GLU A 206 2.06 -4.61 -4.02
C GLU A 206 2.01 -4.47 -5.55
N ALA A 207 1.76 -3.26 -6.05
CA ALA A 207 1.80 -2.99 -7.48
C ALA A 207 3.24 -3.06 -8.00
N GLY A 208 3.46 -3.85 -9.05
CA GLY A 208 4.77 -4.04 -9.63
C GLY A 208 5.32 -2.79 -10.34
N ARG A 209 6.64 -2.61 -10.28
CA ARG A 209 7.37 -1.49 -10.88
C ARG A 209 8.38 -1.99 -11.92
N GLY A 210 8.78 -1.09 -12.83
CA GLY A 210 9.80 -1.37 -13.85
C GLY A 210 9.48 -2.62 -14.67
N ALA A 211 10.35 -3.63 -14.58
CA ALA A 211 10.20 -4.87 -15.33
C ALA A 211 8.97 -5.72 -14.89
N MET A 212 8.41 -5.46 -13.71
CA MET A 212 7.18 -6.07 -13.20
C MET A 212 5.97 -5.14 -13.30
N ARG A 213 6.05 -4.04 -14.07
CA ARG A 213 4.91 -3.13 -14.27
C ARG A 213 3.69 -3.91 -14.79
N HIS A 214 2.50 -3.53 -14.30
CA HIS A 214 1.20 -4.16 -14.59
C HIS A 214 1.04 -5.58 -14.02
N LEU A 215 1.91 -5.98 -13.09
CA LEU A 215 1.78 -7.22 -12.34
C LEU A 215 1.50 -6.90 -10.87
N VAL A 216 0.74 -7.75 -10.21
CA VAL A 216 0.75 -7.81 -8.74
C VAL A 216 2.01 -8.55 -8.32
N VAL A 217 2.80 -7.96 -7.43
CA VAL A 217 4.01 -8.59 -6.89
C VAL A 217 3.70 -9.17 -5.52
N GLU A 218 3.62 -10.50 -5.43
CA GLU A 218 3.47 -11.22 -4.17
C GLU A 218 4.83 -11.64 -3.61
N ARG A 219 5.11 -11.29 -2.36
CA ARG A 219 6.38 -11.54 -1.68
C ARG A 219 6.21 -12.53 -0.53
N PHE A 220 7.08 -13.53 -0.52
CA PHE A 220 7.22 -14.53 0.53
C PHE A 220 8.66 -14.52 1.02
N GLY A 221 8.94 -13.78 2.09
CA GLY A 221 10.30 -13.59 2.59
C GLY A 221 11.22 -13.05 1.47
N PRO A 222 12.30 -13.76 1.10
CA PRO A 222 13.23 -13.29 0.08
C PRO A 222 12.72 -13.50 -1.37
N PHE A 223 11.63 -14.24 -1.55
CA PHE A 223 11.05 -14.51 -2.87
C PHE A 223 10.02 -13.43 -3.25
N ALA A 224 10.02 -13.02 -4.50
CA ALA A 224 8.96 -12.19 -5.08
C ALA A 224 8.48 -12.78 -6.39
N PHE A 225 7.17 -12.83 -6.58
CA PHE A 225 6.50 -13.37 -7.76
C PHE A 225 5.65 -12.28 -8.40
N GLY A 226 5.91 -11.97 -9.67
CA GLY A 226 5.09 -11.07 -10.46
C GLY A 226 3.97 -11.85 -11.14
N LEU A 227 2.74 -11.54 -10.74
CA LEU A 227 1.49 -12.21 -11.13
C LEU A 227 0.72 -11.32 -12.10
N ALA A 228 0.43 -11.84 -13.29
CA ALA A 228 -0.48 -11.21 -14.22
C ALA A 228 -1.91 -11.63 -13.89
N LEU A 229 -2.79 -10.66 -13.74
CA LEU A 229 -4.21 -10.88 -13.49
C LEU A 229 -4.95 -10.88 -14.83
N GLN A 230 -5.72 -11.93 -15.10
CA GLN A 230 -6.47 -12.06 -16.35
C GLN A 230 -7.89 -12.56 -16.10
N LEU A 231 -8.87 -11.71 -16.39
CA LEU A 231 -10.27 -12.10 -16.38
C LEU A 231 -10.61 -12.91 -17.64
N ARG A 232 -11.08 -14.14 -17.48
CA ARG A 232 -11.61 -15.01 -18.54
C ARG A 232 -12.89 -15.65 -18.06
N GLU A 233 -13.99 -15.54 -18.81
CA GLU A 233 -15.24 -16.29 -18.51
C GLU A 233 -15.72 -16.13 -17.06
N ARG A 234 -15.58 -14.93 -16.48
CA ARG A 234 -15.88 -14.58 -15.07
C ARG A 234 -14.93 -15.17 -14.01
N ARG A 235 -13.86 -15.83 -14.42
CA ARG A 235 -12.75 -16.28 -13.56
C ARG A 235 -11.59 -15.31 -13.62
N LEU A 236 -11.07 -14.92 -12.46
CA LEU A 236 -9.83 -14.17 -12.35
C LEU A 236 -8.67 -15.18 -12.32
N ASN A 237 -7.94 -15.28 -13.42
CA ASN A 237 -6.76 -16.14 -13.51
C ASN A 237 -5.53 -15.38 -13.02
N ILE A 238 -4.72 -16.04 -12.21
CA ILE A 238 -3.52 -15.49 -11.59
C ILE A 238 -2.32 -16.21 -12.20
N ILE A 239 -1.65 -15.55 -13.15
CA ILE A 239 -0.63 -16.21 -13.97
C ILE A 239 0.75 -15.72 -13.54
N PRO A 240 1.62 -16.57 -12.98
CA PRO A 240 2.99 -16.18 -12.66
C PRO A 240 3.75 -15.85 -13.96
N ARG A 241 4.39 -14.68 -14.01
CA ARG A 241 5.14 -14.20 -15.19
C ARG A 241 6.62 -14.04 -14.93
N ARG A 242 6.96 -13.63 -13.71
CA ARG A 242 8.32 -13.27 -13.30
C ARG A 242 8.53 -13.65 -11.84
N TRP A 243 9.78 -13.84 -11.48
CA TRP A 243 10.14 -14.08 -10.09
C TRP A 243 11.57 -13.64 -9.81
N SER A 244 11.87 -13.41 -8.54
CA SER A 244 13.18 -13.00 -8.07
C SER A 244 13.45 -13.56 -6.68
N LEU A 245 14.72 -13.70 -6.35
CA LEU A 245 15.20 -14.08 -5.03
C LEU A 245 16.18 -13.00 -4.55
N PHE A 246 15.95 -12.43 -3.36
CA PHE A 246 16.69 -11.27 -2.84
C PHE A 246 16.74 -10.08 -3.82
N GLY A 247 15.70 -9.92 -4.66
CA GLY A 247 15.63 -8.88 -5.69
C GLY A 247 16.37 -9.20 -6.99
N LEU A 248 17.12 -10.31 -7.06
CA LEU A 248 17.78 -10.76 -8.27
C LEU A 248 16.78 -11.52 -9.15
N PRO A 249 16.55 -11.10 -10.42
CA PRO A 249 15.61 -11.78 -11.30
C PRO A 249 16.08 -13.19 -11.61
N LEU A 250 15.18 -14.17 -11.49
CA LEU A 250 15.49 -15.57 -11.75
C LEU A 250 15.00 -16.01 -13.14
N PRO A 251 15.63 -17.05 -13.75
CA PRO A 251 15.24 -17.56 -15.06
C PRO A 251 13.78 -18.02 -15.07
N ARG A 252 13.06 -17.72 -16.15
CA ARG A 252 11.65 -18.13 -16.32
C ARG A 252 11.46 -19.65 -16.37
N ALA A 253 12.48 -20.40 -16.81
CA ALA A 253 12.44 -21.86 -16.87
C ALA A 253 12.31 -22.54 -15.49
N GLN A 254 12.61 -21.82 -14.41
CA GLN A 254 12.53 -22.31 -13.03
C GLN A 254 11.32 -21.72 -12.28
N LEU A 255 10.54 -20.86 -12.94
CA LEU A 255 9.37 -20.21 -12.34
C LEU A 255 8.34 -21.28 -11.95
N PRO A 256 7.85 -21.28 -10.69
CA PRO A 256 6.73 -22.13 -10.31
C PRO A 256 5.50 -21.81 -11.18
N GLY A 257 4.86 -22.85 -11.70
CA GLY A 257 3.64 -22.77 -12.49
C GLY A 257 2.48 -23.45 -11.77
N GLY A 258 1.50 -23.91 -12.55
CA GLY A 258 0.24 -24.47 -12.07
C GLY A 258 -0.92 -23.54 -12.36
N ASP A 259 -2.13 -24.09 -12.34
CA ASP A 259 -3.34 -23.32 -12.54
C ASP A 259 -3.75 -22.63 -11.25
N ALA A 260 -3.95 -21.31 -11.33
CA ALA A 260 -4.45 -20.51 -10.22
C ALA A 260 -5.56 -19.58 -10.70
N TRP A 261 -6.73 -19.70 -10.09
CA TRP A 261 -7.89 -18.90 -10.45
C TRP A 261 -8.84 -18.69 -9.27
N GLU A 262 -9.64 -17.65 -9.38
CA GLU A 262 -10.66 -17.25 -8.44
C GLU A 262 -11.97 -17.02 -9.18
N GLU A 263 -13.08 -17.44 -8.60
CA GLU A 263 -14.41 -17.28 -9.19
C GLU A 263 -15.49 -17.09 -8.12
N GLU A 264 -16.67 -16.69 -8.56
CA GLU A 264 -17.87 -16.68 -7.74
C GLU A 264 -18.81 -17.78 -8.22
N THR A 265 -19.28 -18.62 -7.31
CA THR A 265 -20.32 -19.62 -7.58
C THR A 265 -21.40 -19.46 -6.53
N ASP A 266 -22.64 -19.20 -6.98
CA ASP A 266 -23.81 -19.03 -6.11
C ASP A 266 -23.62 -17.98 -4.98
N GLY A 267 -22.86 -16.91 -5.27
CA GLY A 267 -22.56 -15.83 -4.32
C GLY A 267 -21.37 -16.11 -3.40
N THR A 268 -20.84 -17.33 -3.38
CA THR A 268 -19.68 -17.73 -2.57
C THR A 268 -18.39 -17.57 -3.37
N PHE A 269 -17.34 -17.03 -2.74
CA PHE A 269 -16.00 -16.96 -3.33
C PHE A 269 -15.40 -18.36 -3.38
N ARG A 270 -14.89 -18.76 -4.53
CA ARG A 270 -14.15 -20.01 -4.72
C ARG A 270 -12.77 -19.72 -5.29
N PHE A 271 -11.80 -20.48 -4.84
CA PHE A 271 -10.44 -20.38 -5.32
C PHE A 271 -9.87 -21.77 -5.59
N HIS A 272 -8.94 -21.82 -6.52
CA HIS A 272 -8.10 -22.96 -6.78
C HIS A 272 -6.69 -22.46 -7.04
N VAL A 273 -5.72 -23.01 -6.32
CA VAL A 273 -4.31 -22.69 -6.51
C VAL A 273 -3.50 -23.97 -6.56
N GLU A 274 -2.93 -24.22 -7.71
CA GLU A 274 -1.94 -25.26 -7.93
C GLU A 274 -0.54 -24.65 -8.04
N ILE A 275 0.42 -25.26 -7.35
CA ILE A 275 1.82 -24.90 -7.43
C ILE A 275 2.61 -26.12 -7.90
N THR A 276 3.18 -26.00 -9.09
CA THR A 276 4.09 -26.98 -9.68
C THR A 276 5.48 -26.37 -9.84
N LEU A 277 6.51 -27.17 -9.55
CA LEU A 277 7.89 -26.77 -9.80
C LEU A 277 8.43 -27.45 -11.06
N PRO A 278 9.14 -26.71 -11.93
CA PRO A 278 9.85 -27.32 -13.05
C PRO A 278 10.76 -28.46 -12.56
N LEU A 279 10.77 -29.59 -13.27
CA LEU A 279 11.53 -30.82 -12.99
C LEU A 279 11.09 -31.65 -11.76
N ILE A 280 10.43 -31.05 -10.77
CA ILE A 280 9.98 -31.75 -9.55
C ILE A 280 8.53 -32.21 -9.68
N GLY A 281 7.69 -31.42 -10.36
CA GLY A 281 6.27 -31.68 -10.52
C GLY A 281 5.41 -30.97 -9.45
N PRO A 282 4.20 -31.48 -9.17
CA PRO A 282 3.25 -30.87 -8.23
C PRO A 282 3.83 -30.78 -6.81
N VAL A 283 3.67 -29.61 -6.16
CA VAL A 283 4.11 -29.37 -4.78
C VAL A 283 2.93 -29.26 -3.84
N VAL A 284 1.93 -28.45 -4.19
CA VAL A 284 0.71 -28.31 -3.43
C VAL A 284 -0.42 -27.84 -4.34
N THR A 285 -1.61 -28.36 -4.10
CA THR A 285 -2.86 -27.83 -4.63
C THR A 285 -3.74 -27.53 -3.44
N TYR A 286 -4.32 -26.34 -3.40
CA TYR A 286 -5.34 -26.00 -2.41
C TYR A 286 -6.48 -25.28 -3.09
N GLU A 287 -7.68 -25.78 -2.83
CA GLU A 287 -8.91 -25.27 -3.40
C GLU A 287 -10.00 -25.25 -2.34
N GLY A 288 -10.95 -24.36 -2.50
CA GLY A 288 -11.95 -24.18 -1.47
C GLY A 288 -12.83 -22.98 -1.72
N TRP A 289 -13.50 -22.58 -0.66
CA TRP A 289 -14.41 -21.45 -0.68
C TRP A 289 -14.21 -20.56 0.54
N LEU A 290 -14.56 -19.29 0.40
CA LEU A 290 -14.51 -18.29 1.45
C LEU A 290 -15.79 -17.46 1.46
N GLU A 291 -16.15 -17.00 2.64
CA GLU A 291 -17.20 -16.03 2.89
C GLU A 291 -16.64 -14.89 3.74
N SER A 292 -17.10 -13.68 3.46
CA SER A 292 -16.73 -12.52 4.26
C SER A 292 -17.38 -12.65 5.63
N GLN A 293 -16.58 -12.57 6.70
CA GLN A 293 -17.17 -12.26 7.99
C GLN A 293 -17.48 -10.77 7.96
N GLY A 294 -18.77 -10.44 7.77
CA GLY A 294 -19.24 -9.05 7.78
C GLY A 294 -18.61 -8.30 8.94
N GLY A 295 -17.94 -7.19 8.64
CA GLY A 295 -17.38 -6.32 9.67
C GLY A 295 -18.51 -5.81 10.55
N ALA A 296 -18.40 -6.07 11.85
CA ALA A 296 -19.15 -5.33 12.87
C ALA A 296 -18.73 -3.86 12.87
#